data_AF-A0A4R2RH92-F1
#
_entry.id   AF-A0A4R2RH92-F1
#
_cell.length_a   1.000
_cell.length_b   1.000
_cell.length_c   1.000
_cell.angle_alpha   90.00
_cell.angle_beta   90.00
_cell.angle_gamma   90.00
#
_symmetry.space_group_name_H-M   'P 1'
#
loop_
_entity.id
_entity.type
_entity.pdbx_description
1 polymer ?
#
loop_
_entity_poly.entity_id
_entity_poly.type
_entity_poly.pdbx_seq_one_letter_code
_entity_poly.pdbx_strand_id
1 'polypeptide(L)'
;MKKIEGRLLGIDQGSVLMFSDFETGGIMWTGTGPRVSRRKIAFSEAYGVPPAVWVGISMWDLDQKTNQRADIQAERITCEGFELVFRTWADTRVARIRADWIAMGPVTGPDDWQLY
;
A
#
# COMPACT_ATOMS: atom_id res chain seq x y z
N MET A 1 -8.96 -10.33 -15.40
CA MET A 1 -8.31 -11.39 -14.59
C MET A 1 -6.83 -11.43 -14.95
N LYS A 2 -5.92 -11.33 -13.97
CA LYS A 2 -4.46 -11.41 -14.23
C LYS A 2 -4.04 -12.88 -14.16
N LYS A 3 -3.37 -13.37 -15.20
CA LYS A 3 -2.74 -14.69 -15.21
C LYS A 3 -1.29 -14.54 -14.78
N ILE A 4 -0.80 -15.47 -13.96
CA ILE A 4 0.60 -15.51 -13.51
C ILE A 4 1.20 -16.77 -14.11
N GLU A 5 2.15 -16.58 -15.01
CA GLU A 5 2.96 -17.66 -15.58
C GLU A 5 4.32 -17.60 -14.89
N GLY A 6 4.70 -18.68 -14.23
CA GLY A 6 5.94 -18.75 -13.48
C GLY A 6 6.05 -20.11 -12.80
N ARG A 7 7.29 -20.59 -12.67
CA ARG A 7 7.59 -21.84 -11.96
C ARG A 7 7.55 -21.65 -10.45
N LEU A 8 7.99 -20.48 -9.97
CA LEU A 8 7.99 -20.09 -8.56
C LEU A 8 7.09 -18.87 -8.36
N LEU A 9 6.23 -18.95 -7.34
CA LEU A 9 5.37 -17.86 -6.90
C LEU A 9 5.95 -17.25 -5.63
N GLY A 10 6.42 -16.02 -5.73
CA GLY A 10 6.76 -15.20 -4.56
C GLY A 10 5.49 -14.64 -3.92
N ILE A 11 5.45 -14.67 -2.59
CA ILE A 11 4.45 -13.97 -1.79
C ILE A 11 5.21 -13.14 -0.77
N ASP A 12 5.03 -11.83 -0.85
CA ASP A 12 5.56 -10.88 0.13
C ASP A 12 4.40 -10.13 0.77
N GLN A 13 4.53 -9.79 2.05
CA GLN A 13 3.46 -9.14 2.80
C GLN A 13 4.01 -8.30 3.94
N GLY A 14 3.26 -7.28 4.33
CA GLY A 14 3.66 -6.42 5.43
C GLY A 14 2.54 -5.55 5.96
N SER A 15 2.84 -4.86 7.05
CA SER A 15 1.93 -3.90 7.70
C SER A 15 2.66 -2.59 7.91
N VAL A 16 1.99 -1.48 7.60
CA VAL A 16 2.58 -0.14 7.65
C VAL A 16 1.63 0.84 8.32
N LEU A 17 2.13 1.54 9.33
CA LEU A 17 1.47 2.74 9.86
C LEU A 17 1.64 3.87 8.84
N MET A 18 0.55 4.25 8.17
CA MET A 18 0.59 5.29 7.14
C MET A 18 0.95 6.64 7.78
N PHE A 19 0.27 6.98 8.87
CA PHE A 19 0.44 8.19 9.66
C PHE A 19 -0.25 8.08 11.03
N SER A 20 0.11 8.98 11.94
CA SER A 20 -0.51 9.21 13.25
C SER A 20 -0.57 10.72 13.50
N ASP A 21 -1.55 11.39 12.88
CA ASP A 21 -1.60 12.86 12.80
C ASP A 21 -2.30 13.50 14.00
N PHE A 22 -3.03 12.73 14.80
CA PHE A 22 -3.64 13.24 16.04
C PHE A 22 -2.58 13.76 17.03
N GLU A 23 -1.47 13.05 17.15
CA GLU A 23 -0.37 13.38 18.09
C GLU A 23 0.35 14.67 17.70
N THR A 24 0.38 15.00 16.41
CA THR A 24 1.17 16.11 15.86
C THR A 24 0.31 17.27 15.35
N GLY A 25 -1.03 17.12 15.34
CA GLY A 25 -1.93 18.07 14.69
C GLY A 25 -1.80 18.08 13.15
N GLY A 26 -1.36 16.96 12.57
CA GLY A 26 -1.04 16.83 11.15
C GLY A 26 -2.24 17.03 10.21
N ILE A 27 -1.94 17.14 8.91
CA ILE A 27 -2.90 17.54 7.88
C ILE A 27 -4.09 16.56 7.75
N MET A 28 -3.90 15.28 8.08
CA MET A 28 -4.98 14.30 8.07
C MET A 28 -5.97 14.51 9.21
N TRP A 29 -5.50 15.06 10.34
CA TRP A 29 -6.33 15.34 11.51
C TRP A 29 -6.98 16.73 11.46
N THR A 30 -6.28 17.75 10.97
CA THR A 30 -6.73 19.16 11.08
C THR A 30 -7.15 19.79 9.76
N GLY A 31 -6.68 19.25 8.63
CA GLY A 31 -6.98 19.79 7.31
C GLY A 31 -8.40 19.51 6.83
N THR A 32 -8.75 20.12 5.71
CA THR A 32 -9.99 19.87 4.96
C THR A 32 -9.68 19.77 3.47
N GLY A 33 -10.65 19.32 2.68
CA GLY A 33 -10.45 19.09 1.24
C GLY A 33 -9.58 17.85 0.96
N PRO A 34 -9.17 17.67 -0.32
CA PRO A 34 -8.40 16.51 -0.75
C PRO A 34 -7.03 16.43 -0.06
N ARG A 35 -6.74 15.29 0.57
CA ARG A 35 -5.49 15.03 1.28
C ARG A 35 -4.99 13.63 0.97
N VAL A 36 -3.67 13.48 0.85
CA VAL A 36 -3.02 12.24 0.42
C VAL A 36 -1.78 11.97 1.28
N SER A 37 -1.62 10.72 1.72
CA SER A 37 -0.39 10.22 2.34
C SER A 37 0.15 9.07 1.49
N ARG A 38 1.48 9.07 1.27
CA ARG A 38 2.17 8.09 0.44
C ARG A 38 3.28 7.42 1.26
N ARG A 39 3.40 6.10 1.13
CA ARG A 39 4.54 5.32 1.64
C ARG A 39 5.12 4.49 0.51
N LYS A 40 6.43 4.58 0.29
CA LYS A 40 7.15 3.68 -0.61
C LYS A 40 7.39 2.37 0.12
N ILE A 41 6.98 1.27 -0.48
CA ILE A 41 7.19 -0.09 0.02
C ILE A 41 8.16 -0.77 -0.92
N ALA A 42 9.28 -1.25 -0.39
CA ALA A 42 10.19 -2.13 -1.09
C ALA A 42 9.81 -3.58 -0.79
N PHE A 43 9.83 -4.42 -1.82
CA PHE A 43 9.72 -5.87 -1.63
C PHE A 43 11.05 -6.41 -1.09
N SER A 44 10.96 -7.51 -0.35
CA SER A 44 12.12 -8.24 0.18
C SER A 44 13.01 -8.83 -0.93
N GLU A 45 12.41 -9.15 -2.07
CA GLU A 45 13.06 -9.62 -3.29
C GLU A 45 12.35 -9.02 -4.52
N ALA A 46 13.11 -8.77 -5.59
CA ALA A 46 12.53 -8.29 -6.83
C ALA A 46 11.77 -9.41 -7.58
N TYR A 47 10.57 -9.10 -8.06
CA TYR A 47 9.80 -10.01 -8.90
C TYR A 47 10.30 -10.01 -10.35
N GLY A 48 10.10 -11.11 -11.10
CA GLY A 48 10.46 -11.18 -12.51
C GLY A 48 9.65 -10.23 -13.39
N VAL A 49 8.40 -9.95 -13.01
CA VAL A 49 7.54 -8.90 -13.58
C VAL A 49 6.73 -8.24 -12.45
N PRO A 50 6.17 -7.03 -12.64
CA PRO A 50 5.40 -6.37 -11.58
C PRO A 50 4.29 -7.29 -10.99
N PRO A 51 4.28 -7.55 -9.67
CA PRO A 51 3.37 -8.49 -9.05
C PRO A 51 1.92 -7.98 -9.04
N ALA A 52 0.97 -8.84 -8.68
CA ALA A 52 -0.35 -8.38 -8.23
C ALA A 52 -0.21 -7.92 -6.77
N VAL A 53 -0.69 -6.73 -6.45
CA VAL A 53 -0.65 -6.20 -5.07
C VAL A 53 -2.07 -5.96 -4.59
N TRP A 54 -2.40 -6.49 -3.41
CA TRP A 54 -3.60 -6.14 -2.67
C TRP A 54 -3.21 -5.34 -1.44
N VAL A 55 -4.03 -4.34 -1.11
CA VAL A 55 -3.88 -3.50 0.06
C VAL A 55 -5.21 -3.37 0.78
N GLY A 56 -5.17 -3.26 2.09
CA GLY A 56 -6.36 -3.07 2.91
C GLY A 56 -6.05 -2.28 4.17
N ILE A 57 -7.05 -1.56 4.68
CA ILE A 57 -6.94 -0.89 5.98
C ILE A 57 -7.13 -1.94 7.08
N SER A 58 -6.11 -2.12 7.92
CA SER A 58 -6.11 -3.09 9.02
C SER A 58 -6.33 -2.46 10.40
N MET A 59 -6.24 -1.13 10.49
CA MET A 59 -6.72 -0.34 11.62
C MET A 59 -7.00 1.08 11.15
N TRP A 60 -8.07 1.66 11.69
CA TRP A 60 -8.40 3.07 11.51
C TRP A 60 -8.81 3.72 12.82
N ASP A 61 -8.47 4.99 12.96
CA ASP A 61 -8.93 5.87 14.03
C ASP A 61 -9.37 7.20 13.38
N LEU A 62 -10.66 7.50 13.45
CA LEU A 62 -11.30 8.66 12.80
C LEU A 62 -12.17 9.41 13.79
N ASP A 63 -12.32 10.72 13.58
CA ASP A 63 -13.30 11.51 14.32
C ASP A 63 -14.73 11.05 14.01
N GLN A 64 -15.57 10.97 15.04
CA GLN A 64 -16.96 10.53 14.91
C GLN A 64 -17.92 11.61 14.38
N LYS A 65 -17.52 12.88 14.35
CA LYS A 65 -18.43 14.00 14.05
C LYS A 65 -18.61 14.28 12.55
N THR A 66 -17.79 13.65 11.71
CA THR A 66 -17.80 13.87 10.25
C THR A 66 -17.94 12.53 9.53
N ASN A 67 -18.40 12.58 8.27
CA ASN A 67 -18.55 11.37 7.49
C ASN A 67 -17.18 10.73 7.24
N GLN A 68 -17.13 9.41 7.32
CA GLN A 68 -15.91 8.65 7.07
C GLN A 68 -15.72 8.47 5.57
N ARG A 69 -14.62 8.99 5.04
CA ARG A 69 -14.28 8.95 3.62
C ARG A 69 -12.81 8.61 3.48
N ALA A 70 -12.54 7.43 2.94
CA ALA A 70 -11.19 6.90 2.78
C ALA A 70 -11.08 6.12 1.47
N ASP A 71 -9.94 6.24 0.83
CA ASP A 71 -9.52 5.40 -0.30
C ASP A 71 -8.08 4.94 -0.03
N ILE A 72 -7.81 3.66 -0.31
CA ILE A 72 -6.47 3.08 -0.20
C ILE A 72 -6.14 2.30 -1.47
N GLN A 73 -4.96 2.57 -2.01
CA GLN A 73 -4.55 1.99 -3.29
C GLN A 73 -3.06 1.66 -3.30
N ALA A 74 -2.70 0.60 -4.01
CA ALA A 74 -1.34 0.37 -4.47
C ALA A 74 -1.16 1.07 -5.82
N GLU A 75 -0.23 2.02 -5.89
CA GLU A 75 0.12 2.75 -7.10
C GLU A 75 1.56 2.45 -7.51
N ARG A 76 1.89 2.72 -8.77
CA ARG A 76 3.28 2.63 -9.28
C ARG A 76 3.97 1.31 -8.92
N ILE A 77 3.25 0.20 -9.11
CA ILE A 77 3.77 -1.14 -8.84
C ILE A 77 4.87 -1.46 -9.87
N THR A 78 6.05 -1.78 -9.36
CA THR A 78 7.24 -2.21 -10.12
C THR A 78 7.65 -3.61 -9.69
N CYS A 79 8.76 -4.14 -10.23
CA CYS A 79 9.33 -5.40 -9.74
C CYS A 79 9.92 -5.29 -8.33
N GLU A 80 10.33 -4.11 -7.89
CA GLU A 80 11.08 -3.90 -6.65
C GLU A 80 10.23 -3.33 -5.51
N GLY A 81 9.05 -2.79 -5.83
CA GLY A 81 8.19 -2.16 -4.84
C GLY A 81 6.99 -1.44 -5.44
N PHE A 82 6.27 -0.72 -4.59
CA PHE A 82 5.10 0.08 -4.96
C PHE A 82 4.92 1.29 -4.03
N GLU A 83 4.01 2.20 -4.39
CA GLU A 83 3.53 3.26 -3.50
C GLU A 83 2.19 2.86 -2.87
N LEU A 84 2.16 2.75 -1.55
CA LEU A 84 0.94 2.62 -0.77
C LEU A 84 0.35 4.03 -0.54
N VAL A 85 -0.85 4.27 -1.03
CA VAL A 85 -1.46 5.60 -1.07
C VAL A 85 -2.78 5.59 -0.31
N PHE A 86 -2.87 6.44 0.71
CA PHE A 86 -4.11 6.71 1.43
C PHE A 86 -4.65 8.10 1.05
N ARG A 87 -5.96 8.20 0.83
CA ARG A 87 -6.65 9.45 0.51
C ARG A 87 -7.86 9.67 1.42
N THR A 88 -8.10 10.94 1.72
CA THR A 88 -9.34 11.41 2.35
C THR A 88 -9.71 12.77 1.77
N TRP A 89 -10.94 13.23 2.01
CA TRP A 89 -11.44 14.49 1.44
C TRP A 89 -12.53 15.14 2.29
N ALA A 90 -12.98 16.32 1.86
CA ALA A 90 -13.95 17.15 2.56
C ALA A 90 -13.53 17.42 4.02
N ASP A 91 -14.43 17.27 4.97
CA ASP A 91 -14.28 17.56 6.39
C ASP A 91 -13.83 16.35 7.24
N THR A 92 -13.59 15.19 6.63
CA THR A 92 -13.17 13.97 7.35
C THR A 92 -11.87 14.21 8.12
N ARG A 93 -11.82 13.80 9.40
CA ARG A 93 -10.62 13.88 10.23
C ARG A 93 -10.12 12.48 10.56
N VAL A 94 -8.87 12.20 10.20
CA VAL A 94 -8.25 10.88 10.37
C VAL A 94 -7.08 11.00 11.33
N ALA A 95 -7.21 10.38 12.50
CA ALA A 95 -6.16 10.38 13.51
C ALA A 95 -5.03 9.42 13.10
N ARG A 96 -5.39 8.19 12.69
CA ARG A 96 -4.42 7.13 12.41
C ARG A 96 -4.95 6.12 11.41
N ILE A 97 -4.06 5.63 10.54
CA ILE A 97 -4.33 4.53 9.61
C ILE A 97 -3.15 3.56 9.62
N ARG A 98 -3.43 2.28 9.80
CA ARG A 98 -2.52 1.18 9.47
C ARG A 98 -3.09 0.39 8.31
N ALA A 99 -2.21 0.01 7.40
CA ALA A 99 -2.57 -0.72 6.21
C ALA A 99 -1.70 -1.96 6.07
N ASP A 100 -2.34 -3.06 5.70
CA ASP A 100 -1.69 -4.32 5.38
C ASP A 100 -1.68 -4.50 3.86
N TRP A 101 -0.66 -5.18 3.36
CA TRP A 101 -0.49 -5.44 1.95
C TRP A 101 0.04 -6.85 1.71
N ILE A 102 -0.30 -7.40 0.55
CA ILE A 102 0.23 -8.65 0.02
C ILE A 102 0.56 -8.46 -1.46
N ALA A 103 1.76 -8.86 -1.86
CA ALA A 103 2.23 -8.91 -3.23
C ALA A 103 2.41 -10.37 -3.63
N MET A 104 1.93 -10.73 -4.82
CA MET A 104 2.00 -12.09 -5.37
C MET A 104 2.43 -12.02 -6.82
N GLY A 105 3.49 -12.73 -7.18
CA GLY A 105 4.02 -12.68 -8.54
C GLY A 105 5.12 -13.70 -8.79
N PRO A 106 5.52 -13.88 -10.06
CA PRO A 106 6.59 -14.81 -10.39
C PRO A 106 7.94 -14.24 -9.93
N VAL A 107 8.79 -15.09 -9.39
CA VAL A 107 10.16 -14.77 -8.97
C VAL A 107 11.16 -15.65 -9.73
N THR A 108 12.40 -15.18 -9.85
CA THR A 108 13.46 -15.92 -10.54
C THR A 108 14.06 -16.97 -9.60
N GLY A 109 14.00 -18.23 -10.00
CA GLY A 109 14.63 -19.32 -9.27
C GLY A 109 16.11 -19.51 -9.60
N PRO A 110 16.87 -20.27 -8.80
CA PRO A 110 18.27 -20.61 -9.08
C PRO A 110 18.49 -21.31 -10.42
N ASP A 111 17.47 -21.99 -10.95
CA ASP A 111 17.52 -22.72 -12.22
C ASP A 111 17.08 -21.89 -13.44
N ASP A 112 16.69 -20.63 -13.23
CA ASP A 112 16.19 -19.76 -14.30
C ASP A 112 17.39 -19.06 -14.96
N TRP A 113 18.08 -19.78 -15.84
CA TRP A 113 19.24 -19.27 -16.59
C TRP A 113 18.81 -18.26 -17.66
N GLN A 114 19.35 -17.05 -17.62
CA GLN A 114 19.24 -16.12 -18.74
C GLN A 114 20.28 -16.48 -19.81
N LEU A 115 19.82 -17.06 -20.92
CA LEU A 115 20.63 -17.20 -22.13
C LEU A 115 20.79 -15.80 -22.75
N TYR A 116 22.05 -15.40 -22.94
CA TYR A 116 22.47 -14.13 -23.53
C TYR A 116 22.21 -14.04 -25.03
#